data_AF-A0A6V7X0K8-F1
#
_entry.id   AF-A0A6V7X0K8-F1
#
_cell.length_a   1.000
_cell.length_b   1.000
_cell.length_c   1.000
_cell.angle_alpha   90.00
_cell.angle_beta   90.00
_cell.angle_gamma   90.00
#
_symmetry.space_group_name_H-M   'P 1'
#
loop_
_entity.id
_entity.type
_entity.pdbx_description
1 polymer ?
#
loop_
_entity_poly.entity_id
_entity_poly.type
_entity_poly.pdbx_seq_one_letter_code
_entity_poly.pdbx_strand_id
1 'polypeptide(L)'
;MTNEHFRGSIQFYQKQYGNCMTICREIGSVDLLITFTMNPEAEELRRMIPDGYSWADRPMEVCRLFVDKLKELECDLTQREVMGPVKGWFWSLEHQKRGLPHVHFAVILDWDRMRTKGCIFTKEDYMDQYISAEIPDLPNESDQSQSAQLQRELYRVIVSANIHKCDKRCLRDGRCKQRFPKKYADDNKYSDNAYPDYKRRAPAPNEQERKKDPLIYGNAHSYTDRYGQQHFITNTNVVPYSPFLSSKYKAQ
;
A
#
# COMPACT_ATOMS: atom_id res chain seq x y z
N MET A 1 -23.84 5.56 29.79
CA MET A 1 -23.73 4.10 29.67
C MET A 1 -22.39 3.76 29.04
N THR A 2 -21.36 3.56 29.87
CA THR A 2 -19.95 3.40 29.47
C THR A 2 -19.53 1.96 29.75
N ASN A 3 -19.90 1.06 28.85
CA ASN A 3 -19.57 -0.36 28.96
C ASN A 3 -18.37 -0.68 28.08
N GLU A 4 -17.30 -1.20 28.69
CA GLU A 4 -16.11 -1.68 27.96
C GLU A 4 -16.39 -2.89 27.06
N HIS A 5 -17.53 -3.56 27.23
CA HIS A 5 -18.00 -4.65 26.36
C HIS A 5 -18.79 -4.15 25.14
N PHE A 6 -19.17 -2.87 25.10
CA PHE A 6 -19.87 -2.31 23.94
C PHE A 6 -18.88 -1.94 22.84
N ARG A 7 -18.82 -2.74 21.77
CA ARG A 7 -17.99 -2.45 20.59
C ARG A 7 -18.36 -1.09 20.01
N GLY A 8 -17.37 -0.22 19.85
CA GLY A 8 -17.56 1.15 19.37
C GLY A 8 -17.56 2.22 20.46
N SER A 9 -17.60 1.86 21.75
CA SER A 9 -17.46 2.84 22.85
C SER A 9 -16.01 3.34 22.97
N ILE A 10 -15.85 4.54 23.55
CA ILE A 10 -14.52 5.09 23.87
C ILE A 10 -13.76 4.12 24.78
N GLN A 11 -14.41 3.57 25.81
CA GLN A 11 -13.79 2.63 26.75
C GLN A 11 -13.35 1.33 26.05
N PHE A 12 -14.16 0.81 25.13
CA PHE A 12 -13.78 -0.37 24.32
C PHE A 12 -12.50 -0.10 23.54
N TYR A 13 -12.42 1.02 22.80
CA TYR A 13 -11.23 1.34 22.01
C TYR A 13 -10.00 1.66 22.87
N GLN A 14 -10.18 2.31 24.04
CA GLN A 14 -9.10 2.50 25.01
C GLN A 14 -8.54 1.18 25.51
N LYS A 15 -9.41 0.20 25.80
CA LYS A 15 -9.00 -1.16 26.19
C LYS A 15 -8.26 -1.88 25.06
N GLN A 16 -8.79 -1.84 23.83
CA GLN A 16 -8.11 -2.46 22.68
C GLN A 16 -6.75 -1.82 22.40
N TYR A 17 -6.65 -0.49 22.50
CA TYR A 17 -5.38 0.21 22.42
C TYR A 17 -4.40 -0.25 23.50
N GLY A 18 -4.87 -0.34 24.76
CA GLY A 18 -4.08 -0.90 25.87
C GLY A 18 -3.54 -2.30 25.56
N ASN A 19 -4.39 -3.19 25.06
CA ASN A 19 -3.98 -4.55 24.64
C ASN A 19 -2.92 -4.51 23.53
N CYS A 20 -3.08 -3.66 22.51
CA CYS A 20 -2.10 -3.51 21.43
C CYS A 20 -0.76 -3.01 21.97
N MET A 21 -0.77 -2.06 22.91
CA MET A 21 0.45 -1.57 23.56
C MET A 21 1.12 -2.65 24.41
N THR A 22 0.35 -3.49 25.11
CA THR A 22 0.87 -4.65 25.83
C THR A 22 1.54 -5.62 24.86
N ILE A 23 0.91 -5.95 23.74
CA ILE A 23 1.51 -6.79 22.69
C ILE A 23 2.84 -6.18 22.24
N CYS A 24 2.86 -4.90 21.85
CA CYS A 24 4.08 -4.25 21.38
C CYS A 24 5.20 -4.25 22.43
N ARG A 25 4.86 -4.14 23.72
CA ARG A 25 5.83 -4.21 24.82
C ARG A 25 6.43 -5.61 24.98
N GLU A 26 5.62 -6.66 24.80
CA GLU A 26 6.06 -8.04 25.01
C GLU A 26 6.82 -8.62 23.80
N ILE A 27 6.35 -8.33 22.57
CA ILE A 27 6.90 -8.99 21.37
C ILE A 27 7.74 -8.10 20.46
N GLY A 28 7.62 -6.77 20.58
CA GLY A 28 8.37 -5.79 19.79
C GLY A 28 7.50 -4.70 19.16
N SER A 29 8.15 -3.65 18.65
CA SER A 29 7.48 -2.57 17.91
C SER A 29 6.89 -3.06 16.59
N VAL A 30 5.85 -2.38 16.11
CA VAL A 30 5.26 -2.63 14.78
C VAL A 30 6.28 -2.31 13.69
N ASP A 31 6.48 -3.25 12.76
CA ASP A 31 7.37 -3.08 11.60
C ASP A 31 6.61 -2.59 10.37
N LEU A 32 5.38 -3.08 10.14
CA LEU A 32 4.55 -2.70 9.00
C LEU A 32 3.21 -2.14 9.46
N LEU A 33 2.83 -1.02 8.85
CA LEU A 33 1.45 -0.53 8.87
C LEU A 33 0.86 -0.66 7.46
N ILE A 34 0.05 -1.68 7.25
CA ILE A 34 -0.58 -1.97 5.96
C ILE A 34 -1.99 -1.41 6.01
N THR A 35 -2.32 -0.52 5.07
CA THR A 35 -3.69 -0.06 4.86
C THR A 35 -4.26 -0.79 3.65
N PHE A 36 -5.45 -1.36 3.81
CA PHE A 36 -6.20 -1.98 2.72
C PHE A 36 -7.58 -1.33 2.64
N THR A 37 -7.84 -0.66 1.53
CA THR A 37 -9.13 -0.04 1.20
C THR A 37 -9.76 -0.81 0.07
N MET A 38 -11.04 -1.20 0.23
CA MET A 38 -11.75 -1.91 -0.82
C MET A 38 -11.75 -1.12 -2.14
N ASN A 39 -11.50 -1.80 -3.26
CA ASN A 39 -11.60 -1.20 -4.60
C ASN A 39 -13.05 -1.28 -5.10
N PRO A 40 -13.72 -0.16 -5.40
CA PRO A 40 -15.09 -0.17 -5.93
C PRO A 40 -15.17 -0.72 -7.35
N GLU A 41 -14.05 -0.75 -8.08
CA GLU A 41 -13.96 -1.24 -9.45
C GLU A 41 -13.53 -2.72 -9.51
N ALA A 42 -13.41 -3.40 -8.36
CA ALA A 42 -13.10 -4.82 -8.32
C ALA A 42 -14.05 -5.62 -9.22
N GLU A 43 -13.50 -6.48 -10.06
CA GLU A 43 -14.28 -7.23 -11.04
C GLU A 43 -15.28 -8.17 -10.36
N GLU A 44 -14.89 -8.76 -9.22
CA GLU A 44 -15.76 -9.59 -8.40
C GLU A 44 -16.96 -8.79 -7.88
N LEU A 45 -16.74 -7.52 -7.51
CA LEU A 45 -17.83 -6.64 -7.05
C LEU A 45 -18.76 -6.27 -8.21
N ARG A 46 -18.22 -5.96 -9.39
CA ARG A 46 -19.02 -5.68 -10.59
C ARG A 46 -19.89 -6.88 -11.01
N ARG A 47 -19.41 -8.11 -10.82
CA ARG A 47 -20.21 -9.32 -11.08
C ARG A 47 -21.31 -9.57 -10.04
N MET A 48 -21.14 -9.07 -8.80
CA MET A 48 -22.12 -9.20 -7.73
C MET A 48 -23.21 -8.14 -7.78
N ILE A 49 -22.93 -6.96 -8.36
CA ILE A 49 -23.86 -5.83 -8.43
C ILE A 49 -24.61 -5.86 -9.77
N PRO A 50 -25.95 -5.86 -9.78
CA PRO A 50 -26.72 -5.80 -11.02
C PRO A 50 -26.50 -4.50 -11.79
N ASP A 51 -26.66 -4.56 -13.12
CA ASP A 51 -26.58 -3.39 -13.99
C ASP A 51 -27.52 -2.27 -13.52
N GLY A 52 -27.03 -1.03 -13.58
CA GLY A 52 -27.78 0.15 -13.14
C GLY A 52 -27.69 0.47 -11.65
N TYR A 53 -27.09 -0.40 -10.82
CA TYR A 53 -26.79 -0.12 -9.41
C TYR A 53 -25.32 0.21 -9.20
N SER A 54 -25.04 1.03 -8.19
CA SER A 54 -23.69 1.31 -7.72
C SER A 54 -23.36 0.50 -6.47
N TRP A 55 -22.07 0.44 -6.11
CA TRP A 55 -21.61 -0.16 -4.85
C TRP A 55 -22.24 0.50 -3.62
N ALA A 56 -22.61 1.79 -3.71
CA ALA A 56 -23.25 2.51 -2.62
C ALA A 56 -24.69 2.03 -2.38
N ASP A 57 -25.36 1.52 -3.41
CA ASP A 57 -26.72 0.98 -3.34
C ASP A 57 -26.74 -0.47 -2.82
N ARG A 58 -25.57 -1.14 -2.85
CA ARG A 58 -25.39 -2.56 -2.51
C ARG A 58 -24.30 -2.76 -1.43
N PRO A 59 -24.47 -2.16 -0.23
CA PRO A 59 -23.44 -2.18 0.81
C PRO A 59 -23.20 -3.58 1.38
N MET A 60 -24.18 -4.49 1.34
CA MET A 60 -24.01 -5.86 1.84
C MET A 60 -23.03 -6.65 0.97
N GLU A 61 -23.12 -6.52 -0.35
CA GLU A 61 -22.24 -7.14 -1.33
C GLU A 61 -20.81 -6.62 -1.16
N VAL A 62 -20.66 -5.31 -0.96
CA VAL A 62 -19.36 -4.68 -0.63
C VAL A 62 -18.78 -5.26 0.66
N CYS A 63 -19.56 -5.31 1.75
CA CYS A 63 -19.09 -5.84 3.03
C CYS A 63 -18.71 -7.33 2.95
N ARG A 64 -19.49 -8.15 2.23
CA ARG A 64 -19.20 -9.58 2.04
C ARG A 64 -17.87 -9.78 1.33
N LEU A 65 -17.70 -9.12 0.19
CA LEU A 65 -16.46 -9.22 -0.59
C LEU A 65 -15.26 -8.67 0.20
N PHE A 66 -15.45 -7.58 0.94
CA PHE A 66 -14.41 -7.03 1.81
C PHE A 66 -13.98 -8.02 2.90
N VAL A 67 -14.92 -8.68 3.57
CA VAL A 67 -14.61 -9.70 4.60
C VAL A 67 -13.84 -10.87 3.99
N ASP A 68 -14.21 -11.32 2.79
CA ASP A 68 -13.51 -12.41 2.11
C ASP A 68 -12.09 -12.01 1.72
N LYS A 69 -11.89 -10.81 1.16
CA LYS A 69 -10.56 -10.26 0.85
C LYS A 69 -9.73 -10.02 2.12
N LEU A 70 -10.35 -9.57 3.21
CA LEU A 70 -9.69 -9.37 4.50
C LEU A 70 -9.14 -10.67 5.08
N LYS A 71 -9.91 -11.76 5.04
CA LYS A 71 -9.46 -13.09 5.49
C LYS A 71 -8.32 -13.60 4.63
N GLU A 72 -8.39 -13.40 3.32
CA GLU A 72 -7.33 -13.80 2.41
C GLU A 72 -6.04 -12.98 2.63
N LEU A 73 -6.16 -11.68 2.93
CA LEU A 73 -5.04 -10.81 3.31
C LEU A 73 -4.41 -11.27 4.62
N GLU A 74 -5.22 -11.58 5.64
CA GLU A 74 -4.73 -12.13 6.90
C GLU A 74 -3.97 -13.45 6.68
N CYS A 75 -4.51 -14.35 5.85
CA CYS A 75 -3.87 -15.61 5.49
C CYS A 75 -2.54 -15.40 4.74
N ASP A 76 -2.51 -14.48 3.77
CA ASP A 76 -1.29 -14.12 3.06
C ASP A 76 -0.19 -13.59 3.98
N LEU A 77 -0.56 -12.71 4.92
CA LEU A 77 0.40 -12.11 5.83
C LEU A 77 0.89 -13.11 6.88
N THR A 78 0.00 -13.96 7.41
CA THR A 78 0.29 -14.74 8.63
C THR A 78 0.62 -16.20 8.37
N GLN A 79 -0.01 -16.84 7.38
CA GLN A 79 0.17 -18.27 7.09
C GLN A 79 1.10 -18.47 5.90
N ARG A 80 0.92 -17.67 4.84
CA ARG A 80 1.76 -17.73 3.63
C ARG A 80 3.01 -16.86 3.75
N GLU A 81 3.07 -15.99 4.76
CA GLU A 81 4.22 -15.14 5.08
C GLU A 81 4.73 -14.35 3.86
N VAL A 82 3.82 -13.83 3.03
CA VAL A 82 4.19 -13.18 1.74
C VAL A 82 5.00 -11.89 1.94
N MET A 83 4.93 -11.30 3.12
CA MET A 83 5.72 -10.14 3.56
C MET A 83 6.81 -10.53 4.56
N GLY A 84 7.15 -11.81 4.65
CA GLY A 84 8.04 -12.38 5.63
C GLY A 84 7.32 -12.95 6.86
N PRO A 85 8.08 -13.68 7.70
CA PRO A 85 7.57 -14.30 8.90
C PRO A 85 7.03 -13.29 9.93
N VAL A 86 5.85 -13.59 10.51
CA VAL A 86 5.17 -12.73 11.49
C VAL A 86 5.31 -13.31 12.91
N LYS A 87 5.59 -12.44 13.89
CA LYS A 87 5.63 -12.74 15.33
C LYS A 87 4.32 -12.36 16.02
N GLY A 88 3.68 -11.29 15.55
CA GLY A 88 2.35 -10.90 15.99
C GLY A 88 1.75 -9.82 15.10
N TRP A 89 0.44 -9.64 15.20
CA TRP A 89 -0.30 -8.70 14.39
C TRP A 89 -1.59 -8.31 15.08
N PHE A 90 -2.13 -7.15 14.72
CA PHE A 90 -3.46 -6.72 15.08
C PHE A 90 -3.97 -5.74 14.03
N TRP A 91 -5.28 -5.61 13.89
CA TRP A 91 -5.86 -4.69 12.93
C TRP A 91 -7.07 -3.96 13.49
N SER A 92 -7.35 -2.80 12.91
CA SER A 92 -8.55 -2.01 13.17
C SER A 92 -9.30 -1.79 11.87
N LEU A 93 -10.60 -2.10 11.88
CA LEU A 93 -11.51 -1.85 10.77
C LEU A 93 -12.21 -0.53 11.01
N GLU A 94 -12.16 0.35 10.02
CA GLU A 94 -12.86 1.62 10.03
C GLU A 94 -13.90 1.61 8.91
N HIS A 95 -15.15 1.86 9.29
CA HIS A 95 -16.23 2.00 8.33
C HIS A 95 -16.56 3.49 8.20
N GLN A 96 -16.10 4.11 7.12
CA GLN A 96 -16.44 5.49 6.85
C GLN A 96 -17.90 5.57 6.41
N LYS A 97 -18.71 6.48 6.99
CA LYS A 97 -20.16 6.60 6.75
C LYS A 97 -20.59 6.68 5.27
N ARG A 98 -19.67 7.04 4.37
CA ARG A 98 -19.87 7.12 2.90
C ARG A 98 -18.68 6.57 2.11
N GLY A 99 -17.72 5.97 2.80
CA GLY A 99 -16.52 5.41 2.20
C GLY A 99 -16.63 3.90 2.15
N LEU A 100 -15.81 3.30 1.31
CA LEU A 100 -15.66 1.87 1.32
C LEU A 100 -14.99 1.42 2.63
N PRO A 101 -15.24 0.18 3.08
CA PRO A 101 -14.55 -0.35 4.24
C PRO A 101 -13.03 -0.33 4.03
N HIS A 102 -12.31 0.04 5.07
CA HIS A 102 -10.87 -0.06 5.10
C HIS A 102 -10.38 -0.62 6.43
N VAL A 103 -9.18 -1.18 6.39
CA VAL A 103 -8.53 -1.80 7.54
C VAL A 103 -7.09 -1.34 7.62
N HIS A 104 -6.63 -1.12 8.84
CA HIS A 104 -5.23 -0.89 9.15
C HIS A 104 -4.69 -2.11 9.89
N PHE A 105 -3.75 -2.82 9.27
CA PHE A 105 -2.99 -3.90 9.87
C PHE A 105 -1.67 -3.37 10.42
N ALA A 106 -1.41 -3.63 11.68
CA ALA A 106 -0.11 -3.50 12.30
C ALA A 106 0.52 -4.89 12.40
N VAL A 107 1.69 -5.08 11.80
CA VAL A 107 2.41 -6.36 11.75
C VAL A 107 3.77 -6.20 12.42
N ILE A 108 4.11 -7.16 13.29
CA ILE A 108 5.40 -7.30 13.95
C ILE A 108 6.08 -8.52 13.35
N LEU A 109 7.16 -8.29 12.62
CA LEU A 109 7.90 -9.28 11.87
C LEU A 109 8.82 -10.08 12.80
N ASP A 110 8.99 -11.36 12.50
CA ASP A 110 9.95 -12.23 13.15
C ASP A 110 11.29 -12.14 12.42
N TRP A 111 12.05 -11.09 12.75
CA TRP A 111 13.37 -10.81 12.16
C TRP A 111 14.37 -11.95 12.37
N ASP A 112 14.29 -12.69 13.46
CA ASP A 112 15.20 -13.81 13.73
C ASP A 112 14.91 -14.98 12.79
N ARG A 113 13.65 -15.38 12.66
CA ARG A 113 13.21 -16.37 11.66
C ARG A 113 13.54 -15.92 10.24
N MET A 114 13.43 -14.63 9.96
CA MET A 114 13.74 -14.05 8.66
C MET A 114 15.24 -14.19 8.32
N ARG A 115 16.11 -13.84 9.28
CA ARG A 115 17.57 -13.98 9.12
C ARG A 115 18.00 -15.44 8.98
N THR A 116 17.34 -16.36 9.69
CA THR A 116 17.63 -17.81 9.56
C THR A 116 17.31 -18.35 8.17
N LYS A 117 16.33 -17.77 7.45
CA LYS A 117 16.04 -18.14 6.05
C LYS A 117 17.12 -17.67 5.06
N GLY A 118 18.05 -16.79 5.48
CA GLY A 118 19.27 -16.46 4.74
C GLY A 118 19.13 -15.49 3.57
N CYS A 119 17.96 -14.89 3.34
CA CYS A 119 17.74 -13.95 2.23
C CYS A 119 17.69 -12.48 2.66
N ILE A 120 17.44 -12.19 3.94
CA ILE A 120 17.28 -10.84 4.49
C ILE A 120 18.13 -10.73 5.75
N PHE A 121 19.13 -9.86 5.73
CA PHE A 121 20.05 -9.65 6.87
C PHE A 121 19.82 -8.28 7.51
N THR A 122 19.45 -7.28 6.71
CA THR A 122 19.19 -5.91 7.13
C THR A 122 17.73 -5.49 6.89
N LYS A 123 17.32 -4.35 7.46
CA LYS A 123 15.99 -3.78 7.21
C LYS A 123 15.91 -3.17 5.80
N GLU A 124 17.03 -2.73 5.25
CA GLU A 124 17.17 -2.28 3.87
C GLU A 124 16.97 -3.43 2.89
N ASP A 125 17.59 -4.61 3.13
CA ASP A 125 17.36 -5.80 2.29
C ASP A 125 15.87 -6.16 2.25
N TYR A 126 15.20 -6.06 3.40
CA TYR A 126 13.77 -6.27 3.50
C TYR A 126 12.99 -5.27 2.63
N MET A 127 13.33 -3.99 2.69
CA MET A 127 12.69 -2.98 1.86
C MET A 127 12.92 -3.26 0.38
N ASP A 128 14.14 -3.56 -0.03
CA ASP A 128 14.48 -3.87 -1.42
C ASP A 128 13.67 -5.06 -1.95
N GLN A 129 13.38 -6.05 -1.10
CA GLN A 129 12.61 -7.23 -1.48
C GLN A 129 11.09 -6.99 -1.50
N TYR A 130 10.53 -6.32 -0.49
CA TYR A 130 9.08 -6.32 -0.26
C TYR A 130 8.39 -4.99 -0.52
N ILE A 131 9.12 -3.87 -0.58
CA ILE A 131 8.55 -2.53 -0.63
C ILE A 131 9.13 -1.75 -1.82
N SER A 132 8.26 -1.16 -2.63
CA SER A 132 8.66 -0.22 -3.67
C SER A 132 8.03 1.14 -3.45
N ALA A 133 8.80 2.19 -3.75
CA ALA A 133 8.31 3.55 -3.89
C ALA A 133 8.59 4.11 -5.30
N GLU A 134 8.70 3.21 -6.29
CA GLU A 134 8.93 3.56 -7.68
C GLU A 134 7.72 3.18 -8.54
N ILE A 135 7.50 3.95 -9.61
CA ILE A 135 6.52 3.62 -10.64
C ILE A 135 7.06 2.35 -11.34
N PRO A 136 6.27 1.25 -11.40
CA PRO A 136 6.68 0.02 -12.08
C PRO A 136 7.06 0.28 -13.54
N ASP A 137 7.87 -0.60 -14.12
CA ASP A 137 8.07 -0.59 -15.56
C ASP A 137 6.76 -0.86 -16.29
N LEU A 138 6.56 -0.18 -17.43
CA LEU A 138 5.48 -0.47 -18.36
C LEU A 138 6.05 -1.29 -19.53
N PRO A 139 5.77 -2.60 -19.60
CA PRO A 139 6.23 -3.44 -20.70
C PRO A 139 5.70 -2.96 -22.05
N ASN A 140 6.40 -3.35 -23.13
CA ASN A 140 5.94 -3.07 -24.48
C ASN A 140 4.56 -3.72 -24.73
N GLU A 141 3.66 -3.00 -25.40
CA GLU A 141 2.34 -3.49 -25.80
C GLU A 141 2.41 -4.75 -26.68
N SER A 142 3.50 -4.96 -27.43
CA SER A 142 3.70 -6.18 -28.22
C SER A 142 4.00 -7.42 -27.36
N ASP A 143 4.47 -7.25 -26.12
CA ASP A 143 4.75 -8.36 -25.22
C ASP A 143 3.46 -8.86 -24.58
N GLN A 144 2.96 -10.00 -25.05
CA GLN A 144 1.72 -10.62 -24.60
C GLN A 144 1.94 -11.71 -23.53
N SER A 145 3.17 -11.84 -23.01
CA SER A 145 3.47 -12.79 -21.93
C SER A 145 2.64 -12.53 -20.66
N GLN A 146 2.42 -13.57 -19.87
CA GLN A 146 1.71 -13.45 -18.61
C GLN A 146 2.41 -12.48 -17.63
N SER A 147 3.74 -12.50 -17.60
CA SER A 147 4.54 -11.56 -16.78
C SER A 147 4.32 -10.11 -17.22
N ALA A 148 4.31 -9.84 -18.53
CA ALA A 148 4.03 -8.49 -19.04
C ALA A 148 2.61 -8.03 -18.71
N GLN A 149 1.62 -8.93 -18.76
CA GLN A 149 0.24 -8.61 -18.37
C GLN A 149 0.13 -8.26 -16.88
N LEU A 150 0.75 -9.07 -16.00
CA LEU A 150 0.78 -8.80 -14.55
C LEU A 150 1.50 -7.49 -14.24
N GLN A 151 2.62 -7.22 -14.92
CA GLN A 151 3.37 -5.98 -14.75
C GLN A 151 2.58 -4.75 -15.22
N ARG A 152 1.85 -4.85 -16.35
CA ARG A 152 0.94 -3.78 -16.81
C ARG A 152 -0.19 -3.54 -15.82
N GLU A 153 -0.70 -4.60 -15.19
CA GLU A 153 -1.73 -4.49 -14.15
C GLU A 153 -1.18 -3.80 -12.90
N LEU A 154 -0.01 -4.22 -12.41
CA LEU A 154 0.67 -3.55 -11.30
C LEU A 154 0.89 -2.07 -11.62
N TYR A 155 1.42 -1.75 -12.81
CA TYR A 155 1.59 -0.36 -13.26
C TYR A 155 0.28 0.43 -13.12
N ARG A 156 -0.84 -0.09 -13.66
CA ARG A 156 -2.16 0.56 -13.60
C ARG A 156 -2.62 0.81 -12.17
N VAL A 157 -2.47 -0.18 -11.28
CA VAL A 157 -2.80 -0.03 -9.86
C VAL A 157 -1.95 1.07 -9.24
N ILE A 158 -0.62 1.07 -9.43
CA ILE A 158 0.25 2.04 -8.78
C ILE A 158 0.00 3.47 -9.28
N VAL A 159 -0.16 3.69 -10.59
CA VAL A 159 -0.38 5.06 -11.11
C VAL A 159 -1.76 5.62 -10.76
N SER A 160 -2.75 4.76 -10.50
CA SER A 160 -4.09 5.18 -10.12
C SER A 160 -4.27 5.32 -8.61
N ALA A 161 -3.69 4.39 -7.84
CA ALA A 161 -3.99 4.22 -6.43
C ALA A 161 -2.88 4.74 -5.49
N ASN A 162 -1.61 4.61 -5.88
CA ASN A 162 -0.45 4.85 -5.03
C ASN A 162 0.32 6.14 -5.42
N ILE A 163 -0.30 7.08 -6.12
CA ILE A 163 0.27 8.39 -6.40
C ILE A 163 -0.33 9.44 -5.46
N HIS A 164 0.52 10.06 -4.64
CA HIS A 164 0.11 11.19 -3.82
C HIS A 164 -0.13 12.43 -4.68
N LYS A 165 -1.39 12.83 -4.75
CA LYS A 165 -1.84 14.09 -5.35
C LYS A 165 -2.23 15.03 -4.21
N CYS A 166 -1.56 16.17 -4.10
CA CYS A 166 -1.85 17.12 -3.05
C CYS A 166 -3.27 17.67 -3.22
N ASP A 167 -4.03 17.71 -2.12
CA ASP A 167 -5.35 18.31 -2.07
C ASP A 167 -5.51 19.19 -0.83
N LYS A 168 -6.70 19.77 -0.64
CA LYS A 168 -7.01 20.64 0.50
C LYS A 168 -6.86 19.96 1.87
N ARG A 169 -6.83 18.62 1.93
CA ARG A 169 -6.71 17.87 3.20
C ARG A 169 -5.26 17.78 3.64
N CYS A 170 -4.31 17.69 2.70
CA CYS A 170 -2.89 17.59 3.03
C CYS A 170 -2.14 18.93 2.92
N LEU A 171 -2.55 19.84 2.04
CA LEU A 171 -1.85 21.10 1.81
C LEU A 171 -2.17 22.13 2.91
N ARG A 172 -1.15 22.57 3.64
CA ARG A 172 -1.22 23.70 4.58
C ARG A 172 -0.06 24.64 4.33
N ASP A 173 -0.32 25.93 4.22
CA ASP A 173 0.71 26.97 4.01
C ASP A 173 1.65 26.66 2.82
N GLY A 174 1.08 26.15 1.73
CA GLY A 174 1.83 25.76 0.52
C GLY A 174 2.70 24.50 0.68
N ARG A 175 2.65 23.80 1.82
CA ARG A 175 3.42 22.58 2.10
C ARG A 175 2.49 21.39 2.35
N CYS A 176 2.86 20.25 1.81
CA CYS A 176 2.13 19.00 2.09
C CYS A 176 2.48 18.50 3.50
N LYS A 177 1.46 18.24 4.33
CA LYS A 177 1.62 17.64 5.66
C LYS A 177 2.34 16.28 5.62
N GLN A 178 2.15 15.53 4.53
CA GLN A 178 2.80 14.25 4.28
C GLN A 178 4.20 14.39 3.65
N ARG A 179 4.69 15.62 3.47
CA ARG A 179 6.00 15.98 2.92
C ARG A 179 6.23 15.51 1.48
N PHE A 180 5.18 15.47 0.67
CA PHE A 180 5.29 15.23 -0.77
C PHE A 180 5.49 16.55 -1.54
N PRO A 181 6.20 16.53 -2.69
CA PRO A 181 6.98 15.39 -3.21
C PRO A 181 8.17 15.05 -2.30
N LYS A 182 8.50 13.75 -2.20
CA LYS A 182 9.67 13.26 -1.45
C LYS A 182 10.96 13.58 -2.20
N LYS A 183 12.11 13.46 -1.54
CA LYS A 183 13.41 13.57 -2.22
C LYS A 183 13.68 12.32 -3.05
N TYR A 184 14.49 12.47 -4.11
CA TYR A 184 15.09 11.32 -4.78
C TYR A 184 16.10 10.64 -3.86
N ALA A 185 16.21 9.32 -4.01
CA ALA A 185 17.15 8.48 -3.29
C ALA A 185 17.46 7.24 -4.14
N ASP A 186 18.74 6.91 -4.27
CA ASP A 186 19.17 5.79 -5.11
C ASP A 186 18.99 4.44 -4.40
N ASP A 187 18.93 4.45 -3.06
CA ASP A 187 18.81 3.28 -2.20
C ASP A 187 17.83 3.51 -1.05
N ASN A 188 17.31 2.42 -0.50
CA ASN A 188 16.52 2.43 0.72
C ASN A 188 17.44 2.73 1.92
N LYS A 189 16.95 3.55 2.86
CA LYS A 189 17.63 3.81 4.14
C LYS A 189 16.64 3.69 5.28
N TYR A 190 16.90 2.75 6.17
CA TYR A 190 16.10 2.58 7.37
C TYR A 190 16.48 3.62 8.44
N SER A 191 15.53 3.97 9.29
CA SER A 191 15.74 4.82 10.47
C SER A 191 14.91 4.30 11.63
N ASP A 192 15.52 4.14 12.81
CA ASP A 192 14.78 3.75 14.02
C ASP A 192 13.85 4.87 14.54
N ASN A 193 14.18 6.14 14.24
CA ASN A 193 13.52 7.31 14.83
C ASN A 193 12.70 8.14 13.83
N ALA A 194 12.61 7.69 12.58
CA ALA A 194 11.90 8.38 11.52
C ALA A 194 11.29 7.39 10.53
N TYR A 195 10.43 7.91 9.64
CA TYR A 195 10.00 7.13 8.48
C TYR A 195 11.21 6.77 7.61
N PRO A 196 11.27 5.55 7.04
CA PRO A 196 12.31 5.18 6.10
C PRO A 196 12.37 6.11 4.89
N ASP A 197 13.58 6.36 4.41
CA ASP A 197 13.80 6.98 3.11
C ASP A 197 13.83 5.86 2.06
N TYR A 198 12.72 5.73 1.33
CA TYR A 198 12.62 4.72 0.29
C TYR A 198 13.35 5.14 -0.99
N LYS A 199 13.90 4.14 -1.69
CA LYS A 199 14.46 4.27 -3.03
C LYS A 199 13.44 4.88 -3.98
N ARG A 200 13.84 5.99 -4.59
CA ARG A 200 13.06 6.83 -5.52
C ARG A 200 14.06 7.39 -6.52
N ARG A 201 14.40 6.63 -7.56
CA ARG A 201 15.34 7.13 -8.58
C ARG A 201 14.71 8.26 -9.39
N ALA A 202 15.53 9.23 -9.80
CA ALA A 202 15.10 10.30 -10.68
C ALA A 202 14.78 9.74 -12.08
N PRO A 203 13.79 10.30 -12.79
CA PRO A 203 13.55 9.90 -14.16
C PRO A 203 14.72 10.30 -15.06
N ALA A 204 14.94 9.51 -16.12
CA ALA A 204 15.92 9.87 -17.13
C ALA A 204 15.55 11.20 -17.81
N PRO A 205 16.53 12.05 -18.18
CA PRO A 205 16.28 13.24 -18.98
C PRO A 205 15.61 12.92 -20.33
N ASN A 206 15.89 11.74 -20.91
CA ASN A 206 15.25 11.25 -22.12
C ASN A 206 15.24 9.70 -22.20
N GLU A 207 14.46 9.17 -23.14
CA GLU A 207 14.29 7.73 -23.36
C GLU A 207 15.60 7.02 -23.75
N GLN A 208 16.51 7.69 -24.45
CA GLN A 208 17.78 7.09 -24.87
C GLN A 208 18.69 6.85 -23.67
N GLU A 209 18.76 7.80 -22.73
CA GLU A 209 19.50 7.65 -21.49
C GLU A 209 18.89 6.59 -20.58
N ARG A 210 17.55 6.51 -20.51
CA ARG A 210 16.85 5.44 -19.79
C ARG A 210 17.23 4.04 -20.33
N LYS A 211 17.31 3.89 -21.65
CA LYS A 211 17.66 2.62 -22.29
C LYS A 211 19.14 2.26 -22.12
N LYS A 212 20.03 3.25 -22.00
CA LYS A 212 21.46 3.03 -21.76
C LYS A 212 21.72 2.54 -20.34
N ASP A 213 21.03 3.13 -19.35
CA ASP A 213 21.20 2.74 -17.95
C ASP A 213 19.86 2.67 -17.19
N PRO A 214 19.11 1.57 -17.35
CA PRO A 214 17.82 1.38 -16.69
C PRO A 214 17.95 1.15 -15.17
N LEU A 215 19.16 0.90 -14.67
CA LEU A 215 19.41 0.69 -13.24
C LEU A 215 19.66 2.00 -12.48
N ILE A 216 20.05 3.07 -13.18
CA ILE A 216 20.24 4.39 -12.56
C ILE A 216 18.94 5.21 -12.55
N TYR A 217 18.11 5.09 -13.58
CA TYR A 217 16.92 5.93 -13.73
C TYR A 217 15.64 5.25 -13.28
N GLY A 218 14.78 6.03 -12.65
CA GLY A 218 13.41 5.66 -12.30
C GLY A 218 12.42 5.96 -13.43
N ASN A 219 11.20 5.47 -13.28
CA ASN A 219 10.12 5.77 -14.21
C ASN A 219 9.39 7.08 -13.87
N ALA A 220 8.71 7.61 -14.89
CA ALA A 220 7.78 8.71 -14.76
C ALA A 220 6.44 8.36 -15.43
N HIS A 221 5.39 9.05 -15.03
CA HIS A 221 4.05 8.87 -15.58
C HIS A 221 3.46 10.23 -15.91
N SER A 222 2.92 10.37 -17.11
CA SER A 222 2.18 11.57 -17.52
C SER A 222 0.70 11.22 -17.67
N TYR A 223 -0.18 12.09 -17.18
CA TYR A 223 -1.61 11.95 -17.39
C TYR A 223 -2.25 13.31 -17.62
N THR A 224 -3.41 13.30 -18.28
CA THR A 224 -4.24 14.49 -18.43
C THR A 224 -5.40 14.40 -17.46
N ASP A 225 -5.64 15.45 -16.69
CA ASP A 225 -6.78 15.48 -15.77
C ASP A 225 -8.10 15.81 -16.51
N ARG A 226 -9.21 15.78 -15.77
CA ARG A 226 -10.55 16.07 -16.30
C ARG A 226 -10.73 17.49 -16.86
N TYR A 227 -9.79 18.41 -16.58
CA TYR A 227 -9.81 19.78 -17.07
C TYR A 227 -8.88 19.97 -18.27
N GLY A 228 -8.28 18.89 -18.79
CA GLY A 228 -7.34 18.95 -19.90
C GLY A 228 -5.92 19.36 -19.50
N GLN A 229 -5.63 19.51 -18.20
CA GLN A 229 -4.29 19.86 -17.73
C GLN A 229 -3.40 18.61 -17.74
N GLN A 230 -2.21 18.74 -18.33
CA GLN A 230 -1.19 17.71 -18.29
C GLN A 230 -0.42 17.75 -16.98
N HIS A 231 -0.21 16.58 -16.39
CA HIS A 231 0.53 16.38 -15.16
C HIS A 231 1.68 15.40 -15.39
N PHE A 232 2.86 15.76 -14.91
CA PHE A 232 4.05 14.91 -14.94
C PHE A 232 4.37 14.44 -13.52
N ILE A 233 4.33 13.12 -13.30
CA ILE A 233 4.54 12.48 -12.01
C ILE A 233 5.81 11.65 -12.04
N THR A 234 6.58 11.73 -10.97
CA THR A 234 7.82 10.96 -10.79
C THR A 234 7.74 10.10 -9.53
N ASN A 235 8.76 9.28 -9.30
CA ASN A 235 8.92 8.49 -8.08
C ASN A 235 8.84 9.31 -6.78
N THR A 236 9.02 10.63 -6.81
CA THR A 236 8.86 11.48 -5.62
C THR A 236 7.42 11.55 -5.10
N ASN A 237 6.42 11.22 -5.93
CA ASN A 237 5.00 11.25 -5.58
C ASN A 237 4.45 9.89 -5.16
N VAL A 238 5.20 8.80 -5.32
CA VAL A 238 4.71 7.45 -5.07
C VAL A 238 4.59 7.20 -3.57
N VAL A 239 3.43 6.73 -3.12
CA VAL A 239 3.25 6.20 -1.77
C VAL A 239 3.81 4.78 -1.77
N PRO A 240 4.70 4.42 -0.81
CA PRO A 240 5.30 3.08 -0.77
C PRO A 240 4.24 1.97 -0.76
N TYR A 241 4.51 0.89 -1.49
CA TYR A 241 3.58 -0.22 -1.67
C TYR A 241 4.34 -1.55 -1.70
N SER A 242 3.64 -2.65 -1.44
CA SER A 242 4.14 -4.00 -1.73
C SER A 242 3.71 -4.39 -3.15
N PRO A 243 4.64 -4.74 -4.07
CA PRO A 243 4.29 -5.21 -5.41
C PRO A 243 3.36 -6.42 -5.38
N PHE A 244 3.60 -7.37 -4.48
CA PHE A 244 2.77 -8.56 -4.32
C PHE A 244 1.34 -8.21 -3.89
N LEU A 245 1.19 -7.46 -2.78
CA LEU A 245 -0.13 -7.12 -2.26
C LEU A 245 -0.91 -6.25 -3.25
N SER A 246 -0.25 -5.28 -3.88
CA SER A 246 -0.89 -4.39 -4.86
C SER A 246 -1.35 -5.16 -6.09
N SER A 247 -0.56 -6.13 -6.57
CA SER A 247 -0.93 -6.97 -7.72
C SER A 247 -2.10 -7.90 -7.41
N LYS A 248 -2.08 -8.54 -6.24
CA LYS A 248 -3.11 -9.52 -5.85
C LYS A 248 -4.45 -8.86 -5.54
N TYR A 249 -4.41 -7.79 -4.74
CA TYR A 249 -5.63 -7.20 -4.20
C TYR A 249 -6.20 -6.06 -5.05
N LYS A 250 -5.37 -5.44 -5.90
CA LYS A 250 -5.75 -4.31 -6.77
C LYS A 250 -6.52 -3.25 -5.97
N ALA A 251 -6.04 -2.99 -4.76
CA ALA A 251 -6.67 -2.20 -3.73
C ALA A 251 -5.77 -1.01 -3.36
N GLN A 252 -6.37 -0.02 -2.70
CA GLN A 252 -5.73 1.26 -2.39
C GLN A 252 -5.33 1.37 -0.91
#